data_AF-A0A358A588-F1
#
_entry.id   AF-A0A358A588-F1
#
_cell.length_a   1.000
_cell.length_b   1.000
_cell.length_c   1.000
_cell.angle_alpha   90.00
_cell.angle_beta   90.00
_cell.angle_gamma   90.00
#
_symmetry.space_group_name_H-M   'P 1'
#
loop_
_entity.id
_entity.type
_entity.pdbx_description
1 polymer ?
#
loop_
_entity_poly.entity_id
_entity_poly.type
_entity_poly.pdbx_seq_one_letter_code
_entity_poly.pdbx_strand_id
1 'polypeptide(L)'
;MAVKVQALERWVTTLIGLALMTSLAGTLLGALHLADTFLGQVAAFETIYVLIIGFSILRLPPTRTLFWCLGSLVVALAAALLQRWDVDPVSLMLFYGFPLVVCALNGYMLDASARGSYANNLLLGRESARLRQWRDNADRMLDQLDVRIRERHEQAGELAFLLEPDLKLSQGGLRDLHCLQWIDLADPSLLEDSEREALDGPHGVLLSARIELHRATGRANNQLLLQEQDEVADALGYGDADLLMAAVAEAARTVTGIEDAVLHRIHNRGRRRRWLARTRDLGHGILLAEETLTLADDAPVSDPVMPLRVAVHAAREDAFIFRDVLDRIAAEDAPLPNPWPDEARELFVDLLLLGHDMIRVVEALDQVDLVTRLIPEWAPNRHRPQRNAYHRFTVDRHLLEAAAEAARLVDRVERPDLLVLGGLFHDIGKGYPGDHSEVGVGLVHTIAERMGYPP
;
A
#
# COMPACT_ATOMS: atom_id res chain seq x y z
N MET A 1 30.76 19.76 -23.92
CA MET A 1 29.68 20.26 -24.82
C MET A 1 28.79 21.31 -24.14
N ALA A 2 28.34 21.09 -22.89
CA ALA A 2 27.46 22.01 -22.14
C ALA A 2 27.97 23.47 -21.98
N VAL A 3 29.28 23.67 -21.74
CA VAL A 3 29.88 25.01 -21.61
C VAL A 3 29.79 25.84 -22.91
N LYS A 4 29.87 25.18 -24.07
CA LYS A 4 29.75 25.85 -25.38
C LYS A 4 28.31 26.29 -25.68
N VAL A 5 27.32 25.53 -25.20
CA VAL A 5 25.89 25.84 -25.39
C VAL A 5 25.48 27.07 -24.56
N GLN A 6 25.90 27.15 -23.29
CA GLN A 6 25.61 28.30 -22.43
C GLN A 6 26.30 29.60 -22.87
N ALA A 7 27.46 29.49 -23.52
CA ALA A 7 28.13 30.66 -24.10
C ALA A 7 27.35 31.17 -25.33
N LEU A 8 26.94 30.26 -26.22
CA LEU A 8 26.17 30.60 -27.42
C LEU A 8 24.81 31.23 -27.08
N GLU A 9 24.11 30.68 -26.09
CA GLU A 9 22.83 31.19 -25.62
C GLU A 9 22.93 32.63 -25.08
N ARG A 10 24.01 32.95 -24.35
CA ARG A 10 24.27 34.32 -23.87
C ARG A 10 24.51 35.30 -25.02
N TRP A 11 25.26 34.90 -26.04
CA TRP A 11 25.50 35.75 -27.20
C TRP A 11 24.22 36.01 -28.00
N VAL A 12 23.44 34.96 -28.27
CA VAL A 12 22.17 35.06 -29.01
C VAL A 12 21.17 35.93 -28.25
N THR A 13 20.98 35.70 -26.96
CA THR A 13 20.06 36.51 -26.14
C THR A 13 20.47 37.98 -26.04
N THR A 14 21.76 38.28 -26.01
CA THR A 14 22.28 39.66 -26.02
C THR A 14 22.04 40.32 -27.38
N LEU A 15 22.30 39.61 -28.48
CA LEU A 15 22.12 40.14 -29.83
C LEU A 15 20.64 40.43 -30.15
N ILE A 16 19.75 39.52 -29.77
CA ILE A 16 18.30 39.73 -29.87
C ILE A 16 17.86 40.89 -28.98
N GLY A 17 18.38 40.98 -27.75
CA GLY A 17 18.09 42.08 -26.83
C GLY A 17 18.52 43.45 -27.37
N LEU A 18 19.69 43.52 -28.00
CA LEU A 18 20.17 44.74 -28.66
C LEU A 18 19.28 45.13 -29.84
N ALA A 19 18.86 44.16 -30.66
CA ALA A 19 17.94 44.40 -31.78
C ALA A 19 16.56 44.87 -31.31
N LEU A 20 16.07 44.31 -30.20
CA LEU A 20 14.83 44.75 -29.56
C LEU A 20 14.97 46.20 -29.07
N MET A 21 16.07 46.51 -28.38
CA MET A 21 16.33 47.86 -27.87
C MET A 21 16.40 48.90 -29.00
N THR A 22 17.12 48.60 -30.09
CA THR A 22 17.26 49.54 -31.23
C THR A 22 15.95 49.72 -31.97
N SER A 23 15.22 48.64 -32.24
CA SER A 23 13.91 48.70 -32.89
C SER A 23 12.91 49.51 -32.05
N LEU A 24 12.86 49.24 -30.75
CA LEU A 24 11.94 49.90 -29.82
C LEU A 24 12.31 51.37 -29.58
N ALA A 25 13.60 51.72 -29.57
CA ALA A 25 14.04 53.10 -29.50
C ALA A 25 13.64 53.88 -30.77
N GLY A 26 13.76 53.25 -31.95
CA GLY A 26 13.39 53.86 -33.22
C GLY A 26 11.88 54.12 -33.34
N THR A 27 11.04 53.15 -32.98
CA THR A 27 9.58 53.31 -33.01
C THR A 27 9.11 54.32 -31.96
N LEU A 28 9.72 54.32 -30.77
CA LEU A 28 9.42 55.30 -29.72
C LEU A 28 9.85 56.72 -30.12
N LEU A 29 11.02 56.89 -30.75
CA LEU A 29 11.45 58.19 -31.29
C LEU A 29 10.52 58.67 -32.40
N GLY A 30 10.06 57.78 -33.28
CA GLY A 30 9.07 58.10 -34.29
C GLY A 30 7.75 58.57 -33.67
N ALA A 31 7.28 57.89 -32.62
CA ALA A 31 6.09 58.26 -31.88
C ALA A 31 6.22 59.63 -31.19
N LEU A 32 7.40 59.94 -30.62
CA LEU A 32 7.67 61.22 -29.96
C LEU A 32 7.85 62.37 -30.96
N HIS A 33 8.57 62.16 -32.06
CA HIS A 33 8.82 63.21 -33.05
C HIS A 33 7.56 63.62 -33.83
N LEU A 34 6.64 62.68 -34.01
CA LEU A 34 5.46 62.82 -34.88
C LEU A 34 4.14 62.74 -34.10
N ALA A 35 4.14 63.03 -32.79
CA ALA A 35 3.08 62.72 -31.83
C ALA A 35 1.66 63.15 -32.26
N ASP A 36 1.52 64.25 -33.00
CA ASP A 36 0.25 64.80 -33.46
C ASP A 36 -0.15 64.39 -34.90
N THR A 37 0.56 63.42 -35.47
CA THR A 37 0.33 62.97 -36.84
C THR A 37 -0.12 61.51 -36.88
N PHE A 38 -0.78 61.13 -37.98
CA PHE A 38 -1.11 59.73 -38.25
C PHE A 38 0.14 58.83 -38.21
N LEU A 39 1.29 59.32 -38.70
CA LEU A 39 2.54 58.57 -38.69
C LEU A 39 3.08 58.33 -37.27
N GLY A 40 2.89 59.29 -36.35
CA GLY A 40 3.25 59.10 -34.93
C GLY A 40 2.38 58.06 -34.24
N GLN A 41 1.08 58.02 -34.56
CA GLN A 41 0.18 56.98 -34.06
C GLN A 41 0.58 55.59 -34.57
N VAL A 42 0.95 55.46 -35.85
CA VAL A 42 1.47 54.21 -36.42
C VAL A 42 2.75 53.77 -35.68
N ALA A 43 3.68 54.70 -35.43
CA ALA A 43 4.90 54.40 -34.69
C ALA A 43 4.63 53.97 -33.23
N ALA A 44 3.61 54.55 -32.58
CA ALA A 44 3.16 54.12 -31.25
C ALA A 44 2.58 52.69 -31.26
N PHE A 45 1.78 52.32 -32.28
CA PHE A 45 1.32 50.94 -32.43
C PHE A 45 2.46 49.95 -32.68
N GLU A 46 3.41 50.30 -33.54
CA GLU A 46 4.62 49.49 -33.77
C GLU A 46 5.42 49.28 -32.48
N THR A 47 5.48 50.30 -31.61
CA THR A 47 6.10 50.19 -30.28
C THR A 47 5.43 49.12 -29.42
N ILE A 48 4.09 49.07 -29.42
CA ILE A 48 3.33 48.03 -28.70
C ILE A 48 3.60 46.64 -29.31
N TYR A 49 3.62 46.53 -30.64
CA TYR A 49 3.93 45.26 -31.31
C TYR A 49 5.32 44.74 -30.97
N VAL A 50 6.33 45.62 -30.96
CA VAL A 50 7.71 45.25 -30.59
C VAL A 50 7.78 44.79 -29.13
N LEU A 51 7.02 45.41 -28.21
CA LEU A 51 6.90 44.94 -26.82
C LEU A 51 6.27 43.55 -26.73
N ILE A 52 5.19 43.28 -27.48
CA ILE A 52 4.55 41.96 -27.54
C ILE A 52 5.53 40.91 -28.08
N ILE A 53 6.26 41.24 -29.14
CA ILE A 53 7.29 40.35 -29.71
C ILE A 53 8.36 40.03 -28.65
N GLY A 54 8.85 41.06 -27.93
CA GLY A 54 9.85 40.92 -26.87
C GLY A 54 9.42 40.01 -25.72
N PHE A 55 8.21 40.20 -25.20
CA PHE A 55 7.75 39.49 -24.00
C PHE A 55 6.99 38.18 -24.29
N SER A 56 6.35 38.05 -25.45
CA SER A 56 5.45 36.92 -25.74
C SER A 56 5.98 35.97 -26.82
N ILE A 57 6.66 36.48 -27.86
CA ILE A 57 7.08 35.67 -29.02
C ILE A 57 8.52 35.18 -28.87
N LEU A 58 9.45 36.08 -28.53
CA LEU A 58 10.87 35.76 -28.43
C LEU A 58 11.23 34.91 -27.20
N ARG A 59 10.29 34.74 -26.25
CA ARG A 59 10.44 33.96 -25.01
C ARG A 59 11.76 34.24 -24.27
N LEU A 60 12.24 35.47 -24.32
CA LEU A 60 13.42 35.91 -23.60
C LEU A 60 13.13 36.02 -22.09
N PRO A 61 14.13 35.87 -21.21
CA PRO A 61 13.95 36.06 -19.78
C PRO A 61 13.34 37.44 -19.48
N PRO A 62 12.19 37.53 -18.77
CA PRO A 62 11.44 38.77 -18.60
C PRO A 62 12.27 39.91 -17.99
N THR A 63 13.17 39.58 -17.06
CA THR A 63 14.11 40.55 -16.45
C THR A 63 15.07 41.16 -17.46
N ARG A 64 15.57 40.37 -18.41
CA ARG A 64 16.45 40.83 -19.48
C ARG A 64 15.68 41.60 -20.54
N THR A 65 14.50 41.13 -20.94
CA THR A 65 13.62 41.86 -21.88
C THR A 65 13.27 43.23 -21.32
N LEU A 66 12.87 43.30 -20.05
CA LEU A 66 12.58 44.55 -19.35
C LEU A 66 13.81 45.47 -19.31
N PHE A 67 15.01 44.94 -19.06
CA PHE A 67 16.24 45.73 -19.11
C PHE A 67 16.45 46.40 -20.49
N TRP A 68 16.27 45.66 -21.59
CA TRP A 68 16.41 46.21 -22.94
C TRP A 68 15.31 47.22 -23.29
N CYS A 69 14.07 46.99 -22.86
CA CYS A 69 12.98 47.94 -23.03
C CYS A 69 13.18 49.21 -22.19
N LEU A 70 13.68 49.10 -20.96
CA LEU A 70 14.03 50.29 -20.18
C LEU A 70 15.20 51.04 -20.82
N GLY A 71 16.18 50.32 -21.38
CA GLY A 71 17.28 50.90 -22.15
C GLY A 71 16.80 51.69 -23.38
N SER A 72 15.84 51.16 -24.15
CA SER A 72 15.30 51.87 -25.32
C SER A 72 14.55 53.14 -24.94
N LEU A 73 13.83 53.13 -23.81
CA LEU A 73 13.17 54.32 -23.27
C LEU A 73 14.19 55.40 -22.91
N VAL A 74 15.29 55.03 -22.23
CA VAL A 74 16.36 55.97 -21.88
C VAL A 74 17.00 56.57 -23.14
N VAL A 75 17.30 55.74 -24.14
CA VAL A 75 17.87 56.21 -25.42
C VAL A 75 16.93 57.18 -26.13
N ALA A 76 15.64 56.86 -26.22
CA ALA A 76 14.65 57.70 -26.87
C ALA A 76 14.48 59.05 -26.15
N LEU A 77 14.37 59.04 -24.81
CA LEU A 77 14.26 60.26 -24.01
C LEU A 77 15.52 61.13 -24.09
N ALA A 78 16.71 60.53 -24.05
CA ALA A 78 17.95 61.27 -24.20
C ALA A 78 18.06 61.97 -25.57
N ALA A 79 17.67 61.27 -26.65
CA ALA A 79 17.65 61.85 -27.99
C ALA A 79 16.57 62.95 -28.14
N ALA A 80 15.38 62.77 -27.55
CA ALA A 80 14.34 63.79 -27.53
C ALA A 80 14.80 65.06 -26.79
N LEU A 81 15.49 64.91 -25.64
CA LEU A 81 16.06 66.02 -24.88
C LEU A 81 17.16 66.77 -25.67
N LEU A 82 18.05 66.04 -26.35
CA LEU A 82 19.11 66.64 -27.18
C LEU A 82 18.54 67.44 -28.35
N GLN A 83 17.43 66.97 -28.93
CA GLN A 83 16.73 67.62 -30.04
C GLN A 83 15.70 68.67 -29.59
N ARG A 84 15.52 68.87 -28.27
CA ARG A 84 14.53 69.78 -27.66
C ARG A 84 13.09 69.54 -28.11
N TRP A 85 12.70 68.26 -28.23
CA TRP A 85 11.31 67.90 -28.49
C TRP A 85 10.46 68.07 -27.21
N ASP A 86 9.22 68.51 -27.38
CA ASP A 86 8.25 68.54 -26.28
C ASP A 86 7.68 67.13 -26.10
N VAL A 87 7.84 66.56 -24.90
CA VAL A 87 7.45 65.18 -24.60
C VAL A 87 6.26 65.23 -23.66
N ASP A 88 5.07 64.98 -24.20
CA ASP A 88 3.86 64.85 -23.38
C ASP A 88 3.93 63.59 -22.50
N PRO A 89 3.89 63.73 -21.15
CA PRO A 89 3.94 62.58 -20.25
C PRO A 89 2.75 61.62 -20.44
N VAL A 90 1.58 62.12 -20.85
CA VAL A 90 0.38 61.29 -21.03
C VAL A 90 0.53 60.37 -22.25
N SER A 91 0.95 60.91 -23.39
CA SER A 91 1.29 60.13 -24.59
C SER A 91 2.38 59.08 -24.30
N LEU A 92 3.44 59.43 -23.58
CA LEU A 92 4.50 58.49 -23.22
C LEU A 92 3.96 57.34 -22.34
N MET A 93 3.09 57.66 -21.39
CA MET A 93 2.49 56.66 -20.50
C MET A 93 1.52 55.73 -21.25
N LEU A 94 0.72 56.27 -22.19
CA LEU A 94 -0.23 55.50 -23.00
C LEU A 94 0.46 54.62 -24.06
N PHE A 95 1.44 55.16 -24.77
CA PHE A 95 2.09 54.47 -25.88
C PHE A 95 3.20 53.51 -25.44
N TYR A 96 3.77 53.72 -24.26
CA TYR A 96 4.90 52.93 -23.79
C TYR A 96 4.72 52.37 -22.37
N GLY A 97 4.38 53.23 -21.40
CA GLY A 97 4.31 52.85 -19.99
C GLY A 97 3.33 51.71 -19.71
N PHE A 98 2.04 51.90 -20.04
CA PHE A 98 1.01 50.89 -19.85
C PHE A 98 1.28 49.61 -20.67
N PRO A 99 1.58 49.68 -21.98
CA PRO A 99 1.93 48.50 -22.77
C PRO A 99 3.13 47.73 -22.21
N LEU A 100 4.17 48.42 -21.73
CA LEU A 100 5.34 47.78 -21.14
C LEU A 100 4.97 47.00 -19.87
N VAL A 101 4.17 47.59 -18.96
CA VAL A 101 3.73 46.92 -17.74
C VAL A 101 2.89 45.68 -18.06
N VAL A 102 1.92 45.81 -18.97
CA VAL A 102 1.04 44.70 -19.37
C VAL A 102 1.84 43.58 -20.02
N CYS A 103 2.74 43.90 -20.97
CA CYS A 103 3.58 42.92 -21.63
C CYS A 103 4.56 42.26 -20.66
N ALA A 104 5.14 43.02 -19.73
CA ALA A 104 6.03 42.49 -18.72
C ALA A 104 5.32 41.49 -17.80
N LEU A 105 4.15 41.86 -17.26
CA LEU A 105 3.34 40.96 -16.42
C LEU A 105 2.99 39.66 -17.16
N ASN A 106 2.53 39.78 -18.40
CA ASN A 106 2.22 38.62 -19.24
C ASN A 106 3.46 37.74 -19.48
N GLY A 107 4.60 38.34 -19.77
CA GLY A 107 5.87 37.62 -19.94
C GLY A 107 6.30 36.87 -18.67
N TYR A 108 6.15 37.49 -17.48
CA TYR A 108 6.44 36.84 -16.20
C TYR A 108 5.50 35.66 -15.93
N MET A 109 4.20 35.78 -16.24
CA MET A 109 3.24 34.68 -16.09
C MET A 109 3.58 33.50 -17.01
N LEU A 110 3.90 33.76 -18.28
CA LEU A 110 4.30 32.73 -19.25
C LEU A 110 5.58 32.00 -18.81
N ASP A 111 6.58 32.72 -18.31
CA ASP A 111 7.84 32.15 -17.82
C ASP A 111 7.66 31.33 -16.52
N ALA A 112 6.79 31.77 -15.61
CA ALA A 112 6.42 30.99 -14.43
C ALA A 112 5.71 29.68 -14.80
N SER A 113 4.75 29.74 -15.74
CA SER A 113 4.06 28.55 -16.25
C SER A 113 5.03 27.56 -16.92
N ALA A 114 5.96 28.05 -17.74
CA ALA A 114 6.95 27.21 -18.43
C ALA A 114 7.89 26.50 -17.44
N ARG A 115 8.33 27.20 -16.38
CA ARG A 115 9.15 26.62 -15.31
C ARG A 115 8.41 25.55 -14.51
N GLY A 116 7.13 25.76 -14.21
CA GLY A 116 6.27 24.75 -13.57
C GLY A 116 6.17 23.47 -14.40
N SER A 117 5.88 23.60 -15.70
CA SER A 117 5.79 22.45 -16.60
C SER A 117 7.13 21.71 -16.75
N TYR A 118 8.25 22.43 -16.81
CA TYR A 118 9.58 21.82 -16.88
C TYR A 118 9.91 21.00 -15.62
N ALA A 119 9.64 21.55 -14.42
CA ALA A 119 9.86 20.87 -13.17
C ALA A 119 9.02 19.58 -13.08
N ASN A 120 7.75 19.63 -13.47
CA ASN A 120 6.88 18.45 -13.52
C ASN A 120 7.39 17.39 -14.50
N ASN A 121 7.79 17.78 -15.71
CA ASN A 121 8.36 16.85 -16.69
C ASN A 121 9.66 16.19 -16.20
N LEU A 122 10.52 16.95 -15.49
CA LEU A 122 11.74 16.41 -14.91
C LEU A 122 11.44 15.40 -13.79
N LEU A 123 10.43 15.68 -12.95
CA LEU A 123 9.98 14.77 -11.91
C LEU A 123 9.42 13.48 -12.51
N LEU A 124 8.49 13.58 -13.47
CA LEU A 124 7.92 12.43 -14.18
C LEU A 124 9.01 11.61 -14.90
N GLY A 125 9.99 12.28 -15.52
CA GLY A 125 11.12 11.62 -16.16
C GLY A 125 12.00 10.84 -15.17
N ARG A 126 12.24 11.40 -13.98
CA ARG A 126 12.98 10.73 -12.90
C ARG A 126 12.20 9.55 -12.30
N GLU A 127 10.91 9.72 -12.04
CA GLU A 127 10.03 8.63 -11.57
C GLU A 127 9.99 7.49 -12.57
N SER A 128 9.79 7.80 -13.85
CA SER A 128 9.80 6.81 -14.93
C SER A 128 11.15 6.07 -15.03
N ALA A 129 12.28 6.77 -14.83
CA ALA A 129 13.60 6.16 -14.85
C ALA A 129 13.82 5.23 -13.64
N ARG A 130 13.37 5.62 -12.45
CA ARG A 130 13.43 4.78 -11.24
C ARG A 130 12.54 3.55 -11.35
N LEU A 131 11.33 3.71 -11.89
CA LEU A 131 10.41 2.58 -12.12
C LEU A 131 10.99 1.60 -13.14
N ARG A 132 11.61 2.09 -14.22
CA ARG A 132 12.36 1.22 -15.15
C ARG A 132 13.49 0.49 -14.44
N GLN A 133 14.31 1.20 -13.68
CA GLN A 133 15.39 0.57 -12.91
C GLN A 133 14.87 -0.49 -11.93
N TRP A 134 13.74 -0.24 -11.26
CA TRP A 134 13.08 -1.17 -10.37
C TRP A 134 12.66 -2.45 -11.13
N ARG A 135 11.99 -2.29 -12.27
CA ARG A 135 11.59 -3.40 -13.16
C ARG A 135 12.78 -4.19 -13.71
N ASP A 136 13.82 -3.49 -14.16
CA ASP A 136 15.02 -4.12 -14.72
C ASP A 136 15.80 -4.95 -13.68
N ASN A 137 15.62 -4.66 -12.39
CA ASN A 137 16.27 -5.37 -11.29
C ASN A 137 15.27 -6.14 -10.41
N ALA A 138 14.06 -6.41 -10.91
CA ALA A 138 12.95 -6.91 -10.12
C ALA A 138 13.33 -8.14 -9.29
N ASP A 139 13.94 -9.16 -9.90
CA ASP A 139 14.30 -10.42 -9.21
C ASP A 139 15.11 -10.18 -7.92
N ARG A 140 16.23 -9.45 -8.03
CA ARG A 140 17.08 -9.15 -6.88
C ARG A 140 16.38 -8.27 -5.85
N MET A 141 15.54 -7.33 -6.30
CA MET A 141 14.87 -6.37 -5.42
C MET A 141 13.71 -7.02 -4.65
N LEU A 142 12.98 -7.94 -5.30
CA LEU A 142 11.91 -8.73 -4.70
C LEU A 142 12.49 -9.69 -3.64
N ASP A 143 13.60 -10.37 -3.91
CA ASP A 143 14.28 -11.21 -2.91
C ASP A 143 14.70 -10.39 -1.67
N GLN A 144 15.25 -9.19 -1.90
CA GLN A 144 15.61 -8.29 -0.80
C GLN A 144 14.39 -7.76 -0.04
N LEU A 145 13.29 -7.52 -0.75
CA LEU A 145 12.05 -7.05 -0.15
C LEU A 145 11.43 -8.11 0.74
N ASP A 146 11.39 -9.38 0.31
CA ASP A 146 10.91 -10.50 1.12
C ASP A 146 11.67 -10.61 2.45
N VAL A 147 13.01 -10.56 2.42
CA VAL A 147 13.82 -10.55 3.65
C VAL A 147 13.44 -9.39 4.57
N ARG A 148 13.23 -8.18 4.02
CA ARG A 148 12.85 -6.99 4.79
C ARG A 148 11.43 -7.09 5.36
N ILE A 149 10.52 -7.73 4.65
CA ILE A 149 9.15 -7.98 5.10
C ILE A 149 9.19 -8.89 6.32
N ARG A 150 9.89 -10.03 6.22
CA ARG A 150 10.05 -11.01 7.31
C ARG A 150 10.71 -10.40 8.55
N GLU A 151 11.83 -9.70 8.39
CA GLU A 151 12.52 -9.01 9.50
C GLU A 151 11.60 -8.04 10.26
N ARG A 152 10.71 -7.35 9.53
CA ARG A 152 9.75 -6.43 10.14
C ARG A 152 8.63 -7.17 10.85
N HIS A 153 8.09 -8.24 10.25
CA HIS A 153 7.03 -9.05 10.88
C HIS A 153 7.51 -9.63 12.21
N GLU A 154 8.73 -10.17 12.27
CA GLU A 154 9.33 -10.68 13.51
C GLU A 154 9.38 -9.62 14.63
N GLN A 155 9.65 -8.36 14.27
CA GLN A 155 9.77 -7.26 15.24
C GLN A 155 8.42 -6.65 15.64
N ALA A 156 7.51 -6.52 14.69
CA ALA A 156 6.24 -5.80 14.88
C ALA A 156 5.05 -6.71 15.22
N GLY A 157 5.21 -8.03 15.04
CA GLY A 157 4.17 -9.04 15.27
C GLY A 157 3.02 -8.98 14.28
N GLU A 158 2.03 -9.85 14.52
CA GLU A 158 0.88 -10.08 13.64
C GLU A 158 -0.29 -9.17 14.01
N LEU A 159 -0.65 -8.23 13.13
CA LEU A 159 -1.65 -7.21 13.43
C LEU A 159 -2.99 -7.85 13.85
N ALA A 160 -3.40 -8.91 13.15
CA ALA A 160 -4.68 -9.58 13.36
C ALA A 160 -4.83 -10.23 14.74
N PHE A 161 -3.72 -10.50 15.42
CA PHE A 161 -3.71 -11.22 16.68
C PHE A 161 -3.23 -10.36 17.84
N LEU A 162 -2.72 -9.15 17.61
CA LEU A 162 -2.25 -8.26 18.67
C LEU A 162 -3.37 -7.42 19.27
N LEU A 163 -3.38 -7.28 20.59
CA LEU A 163 -4.32 -6.40 21.30
C LEU A 163 -4.00 -4.91 21.14
N GLU A 164 -2.72 -4.57 21.00
CA GLU A 164 -2.24 -3.19 20.82
C GLU A 164 -1.32 -3.11 19.58
N PRO A 165 -1.86 -3.33 18.36
CA PRO A 165 -1.07 -3.47 17.15
C PRO A 165 -0.46 -2.14 16.68
N ASP A 166 0.65 -2.21 15.93
CA ASP A 166 1.07 -1.10 15.07
C ASP A 166 0.37 -1.21 13.71
N LEU A 167 -0.59 -0.32 13.46
CA LEU A 167 -1.43 -0.29 12.24
C LEU A 167 -0.62 -0.14 10.94
N LYS A 168 0.65 0.26 11.04
CA LYS A 168 1.54 0.46 9.91
C LYS A 168 2.56 -0.66 9.76
N LEU A 169 3.24 -1.06 10.83
CA LEU A 169 4.41 -1.93 10.77
C LEU A 169 4.11 -3.40 11.04
N SER A 170 3.09 -3.72 11.83
CA SER A 170 2.69 -5.11 12.08
C SER A 170 2.31 -5.82 10.77
N GLN A 171 2.45 -7.15 10.75
CA GLN A 171 2.08 -7.98 9.60
C GLN A 171 0.59 -7.82 9.26
N GLY A 172 0.28 -7.64 7.98
CA GLY A 172 -1.04 -7.26 7.49
C GLY A 172 -1.35 -5.76 7.58
N GLY A 173 -0.39 -4.95 8.04
CA GLY A 173 -0.55 -3.51 8.22
C GLY A 173 -0.33 -2.68 6.94
N LEU A 174 -0.41 -1.35 7.07
CA LEU A 174 -0.26 -0.44 5.92
C LEU A 174 1.10 -0.56 5.21
N ARG A 175 2.16 -1.04 5.87
CA ARG A 175 3.45 -1.27 5.20
C ARG A 175 3.37 -2.44 4.22
N ASP A 176 2.59 -3.47 4.51
CA ASP A 176 2.46 -4.64 3.64
C ASP A 176 1.67 -4.28 2.39
N LEU A 177 0.64 -3.46 2.53
CA LEU A 177 -0.05 -2.84 1.39
C LEU A 177 0.90 -2.05 0.48
N HIS A 178 1.83 -1.27 1.04
CA HIS A 178 2.85 -0.59 0.22
C HIS A 178 3.84 -1.55 -0.42
N CYS A 179 4.25 -2.62 0.29
CA CYS A 179 5.12 -3.65 -0.26
C CYS A 179 4.46 -4.34 -1.45
N LEU A 180 3.18 -4.75 -1.31
CA LEU A 180 2.37 -5.31 -2.39
C LEU A 180 2.27 -4.38 -3.60
N GLN A 181 2.04 -3.08 -3.38
CA GLN A 181 2.07 -2.07 -4.44
C GLN A 181 3.45 -1.98 -5.13
N TRP A 182 4.55 -2.07 -4.38
CA TRP A 182 5.89 -2.05 -4.96
C TRP A 182 6.21 -3.32 -5.75
N ILE A 183 5.76 -4.48 -5.26
CA ILE A 183 5.87 -5.76 -5.95
C ILE A 183 5.11 -5.68 -7.28
N ASP A 184 3.87 -5.21 -7.23
CA ASP A 184 3.03 -5.02 -8.41
C ASP A 184 3.66 -4.06 -9.45
N LEU A 185 4.21 -2.92 -8.99
CA LEU A 185 4.92 -1.99 -9.87
C LEU A 185 6.16 -2.63 -10.52
N ALA A 186 6.81 -3.59 -9.84
CA ALA A 186 7.94 -4.38 -10.36
C ALA A 186 7.50 -5.40 -11.41
N ASP A 187 6.48 -6.19 -11.07
CA ASP A 187 5.95 -7.24 -11.92
C ASP A 187 4.44 -7.39 -11.67
N PRO A 188 3.60 -6.81 -12.55
CA PRO A 188 2.15 -6.89 -12.42
C PRO A 188 1.57 -8.30 -12.50
N SER A 189 2.35 -9.30 -12.97
CA SER A 189 1.88 -10.69 -13.06
C SER A 189 1.88 -11.43 -11.71
N LEU A 190 2.47 -10.84 -10.66
CA LEU A 190 2.51 -11.42 -9.32
C LEU A 190 1.26 -11.12 -8.49
N LEU A 191 0.47 -10.11 -8.86
CA LEU A 191 -0.79 -9.73 -8.22
C LEU A 191 -1.94 -9.90 -9.21
N GLU A 192 -2.87 -10.79 -8.88
CA GLU A 192 -4.08 -11.03 -9.66
C GLU A 192 -5.07 -9.87 -9.51
N ASP A 193 -5.97 -9.70 -10.49
CA ASP A 193 -6.93 -8.59 -10.48
C ASP A 193 -7.91 -8.68 -9.29
N SER A 194 -8.33 -9.90 -8.94
CA SER A 194 -9.15 -10.17 -7.75
C SER A 194 -8.44 -9.81 -6.45
N GLU A 195 -7.13 -10.07 -6.36
CA GLU A 195 -6.32 -9.72 -5.19
C GLU A 195 -6.18 -8.21 -5.07
N ARG A 196 -5.97 -7.49 -6.17
CA ARG A 196 -5.93 -6.01 -6.16
C ARG A 196 -7.21 -5.41 -5.61
N GLU A 197 -8.35 -5.88 -6.12
CA GLU A 197 -9.67 -5.41 -5.68
C GLU A 197 -9.91 -5.75 -4.20
N ALA A 198 -9.48 -6.92 -3.75
CA ALA A 198 -9.60 -7.36 -2.36
C ALA A 198 -8.78 -6.52 -1.36
N LEU A 199 -7.77 -5.75 -1.81
CA LEU A 199 -6.94 -4.90 -0.94
C LEU A 199 -7.55 -3.52 -0.65
N ASP A 200 -8.53 -3.07 -1.45
CA ASP A 200 -9.12 -1.73 -1.30
C ASP A 200 -9.88 -1.57 0.03
N GLY A 201 -10.66 -2.59 0.40
CA GLY A 201 -11.38 -2.63 1.68
C GLY A 201 -10.45 -2.57 2.89
N PRO A 202 -9.49 -3.51 3.02
CA PRO A 202 -8.48 -3.50 4.08
C PRO A 202 -7.69 -2.19 4.17
N HIS A 203 -7.26 -1.64 3.03
CA HIS A 203 -6.57 -0.35 3.00
C HIS A 203 -7.42 0.77 3.60
N GLY A 204 -8.71 0.83 3.25
CA GLY A 204 -9.66 1.79 3.81
C GLY A 204 -9.81 1.70 5.32
N VAL A 205 -9.98 0.49 5.87
CA VAL A 205 -10.12 0.24 7.31
C VAL A 205 -8.86 0.68 8.06
N LEU A 206 -7.70 0.17 7.66
CA LEU A 206 -6.43 0.41 8.34
C LEU A 206 -6.00 1.88 8.26
N LEU A 207 -6.22 2.53 7.11
CA LEU A 207 -5.87 3.95 6.94
C LEU A 207 -6.79 4.84 7.78
N SER A 208 -8.09 4.54 7.82
CA SER A 208 -9.06 5.32 8.60
C SER A 208 -8.79 5.19 10.11
N ALA A 209 -8.56 3.98 10.61
CA ALA A 209 -8.15 3.74 11.98
C ALA A 209 -6.88 4.52 12.36
N ARG A 210 -5.88 4.54 11.48
CA ARG A 210 -4.65 5.29 11.71
C ARG A 210 -4.87 6.80 11.70
N ILE A 211 -5.72 7.32 10.81
CA ILE A 211 -6.05 8.75 10.77
C ILE A 211 -6.75 9.18 12.05
N GLU A 212 -7.73 8.42 12.52
CA GLU A 212 -8.45 8.75 13.75
C GLU A 212 -7.57 8.59 14.99
N LEU A 213 -6.68 7.60 15.04
CA LEU A 213 -5.65 7.51 16.09
C LEU A 213 -4.78 8.78 16.16
N HIS A 214 -4.38 9.34 15.00
CA HIS A 214 -3.61 10.59 14.96
C HIS A 214 -4.43 11.79 15.42
N ARG A 215 -5.74 11.80 15.14
CA ARG A 215 -6.65 12.86 15.58
C ARG A 215 -6.89 12.80 17.09
N ALA A 216 -7.20 11.63 17.64
CA ALA A 216 -7.42 11.39 19.06
C ALA A 216 -6.17 11.75 19.90
N THR A 217 -4.99 11.28 19.47
CA THR A 217 -3.75 11.48 20.23
C THR A 217 -3.04 12.82 19.95
N GLY A 218 -3.37 13.49 18.84
CA GLY A 218 -2.65 14.66 18.34
C GLY A 218 -1.19 14.38 17.95
N ARG A 219 -0.81 13.11 17.77
CA ARG A 219 0.57 12.66 17.53
C ARG A 219 0.63 11.70 16.34
N ALA A 220 1.80 11.63 15.71
CA ALA A 220 2.08 10.67 14.65
C ALA A 220 2.41 9.26 15.20
N ASN A 221 1.59 8.74 16.11
CA ASN A 221 1.71 7.38 16.66
C ASN A 221 1.00 6.37 15.75
N ASN A 222 1.54 5.16 15.56
CA ASN A 222 0.86 4.12 14.77
C ASN A 222 0.41 2.93 15.62
N GLN A 223 0.80 2.90 16.91
CA GLN A 223 0.37 1.85 17.84
C GLN A 223 -0.99 2.22 18.42
N LEU A 224 -1.98 1.36 18.22
CA LEU A 224 -3.34 1.53 18.72
C LEU A 224 -3.45 0.89 20.11
N LEU A 225 -3.17 1.65 21.17
CA LEU A 225 -3.22 1.14 22.54
C LEU A 225 -4.66 0.98 23.01
N LEU A 226 -4.86 0.11 24.00
CA LEU A 226 -6.19 -0.23 24.50
C LEU A 226 -6.99 1.01 24.94
N GLN A 227 -6.32 1.99 25.55
CA GLN A 227 -6.93 3.24 26.02
C GLN A 227 -7.43 4.15 24.89
N GLU A 228 -6.93 3.99 23.67
CA GLU A 228 -7.33 4.81 22.51
C GLU A 228 -8.41 4.13 21.66
N GLN A 229 -8.62 2.82 21.82
CA GLN A 229 -9.49 2.05 20.93
C GLN A 229 -10.95 2.51 20.98
N ASP A 230 -11.49 2.81 22.16
CA ASP A 230 -12.88 3.25 22.31
C ASP A 230 -13.11 4.60 21.59
N GLU A 231 -12.19 5.57 21.77
CA GLU A 231 -12.29 6.89 21.12
C GLU A 231 -12.17 6.78 19.59
N VAL A 232 -11.26 5.94 19.09
CA VAL A 232 -11.08 5.69 17.65
C VAL A 232 -12.31 4.98 17.07
N ALA A 233 -12.89 4.02 17.81
CA ALA A 233 -14.08 3.28 17.39
C ALA A 233 -15.30 4.21 17.28
N ASP A 234 -15.49 5.10 18.25
CA ASP A 234 -16.56 6.11 18.23
C ASP A 234 -16.40 7.06 17.05
N ALA A 235 -15.19 7.56 16.79
CA ALA A 235 -14.90 8.49 15.69
C ALA A 235 -15.18 7.86 14.30
N LEU A 236 -14.95 6.56 14.16
CA LEU A 236 -15.22 5.80 12.94
C LEU A 236 -16.66 5.28 12.83
N GLY A 237 -17.47 5.43 13.88
CA GLY A 237 -18.87 4.98 13.90
C GLY A 237 -19.05 3.49 14.16
N TYR A 238 -18.04 2.79 14.70
CA TYR A 238 -18.19 1.41 15.19
C TYR A 238 -18.94 1.36 16.52
N GLY A 239 -18.76 2.36 17.39
CA GLY A 239 -19.41 2.48 18.71
C GLY A 239 -18.93 1.48 19.77
N ASP A 240 -18.08 0.54 19.39
CA ASP A 240 -17.43 -0.44 20.27
C ASP A 240 -16.03 -0.74 19.73
N ALA A 241 -15.02 -0.64 20.60
CA ALA A 241 -13.65 -1.00 20.31
C ALA A 241 -13.50 -2.47 19.86
N ASP A 242 -14.29 -3.40 20.38
CA ASP A 242 -14.19 -4.81 19.97
C ASP A 242 -14.63 -5.00 18.50
N LEU A 243 -15.64 -4.25 18.04
CA LEU A 243 -16.07 -4.23 16.64
C LEU A 243 -15.02 -3.60 15.72
N LEU A 244 -14.38 -2.51 16.16
CA LEU A 244 -13.25 -1.92 15.44
C LEU A 244 -12.10 -2.93 15.32
N MET A 245 -11.71 -3.55 16.43
CA MET A 245 -10.60 -4.50 16.46
C MET A 245 -10.88 -5.75 15.62
N ALA A 246 -12.12 -6.24 15.59
CA ALA A 246 -12.53 -7.31 14.69
C ALA A 246 -12.37 -6.92 13.21
N ALA A 247 -12.81 -5.72 12.82
CA ALA A 247 -12.66 -5.23 11.45
C ALA A 247 -11.17 -5.01 11.06
N VAL A 248 -10.37 -4.51 11.99
CA VAL A 248 -8.92 -4.34 11.83
C VAL A 248 -8.22 -5.70 11.66
N ALA A 249 -8.62 -6.71 12.45
CA ALA A 249 -8.08 -8.07 12.35
C ALA A 249 -8.48 -8.77 11.04
N GLU A 250 -9.73 -8.60 10.59
CA GLU A 250 -10.19 -9.10 9.30
C GLU A 250 -9.40 -8.47 8.15
N ALA A 251 -9.27 -7.14 8.14
CA ALA A 251 -8.47 -6.42 7.15
C ALA A 251 -7.02 -6.93 7.09
N ALA A 252 -6.37 -7.09 8.24
CA ALA A 252 -4.99 -7.58 8.29
C ALA A 252 -4.85 -9.00 7.76
N ARG A 253 -5.78 -9.91 8.06
CA ARG A 253 -5.73 -11.29 7.53
C ARG A 253 -5.89 -11.34 6.02
N THR A 254 -6.75 -10.49 5.45
CA THR A 254 -6.85 -10.37 3.99
C THR A 254 -5.53 -9.93 3.38
N VAL A 255 -4.88 -8.91 3.96
CA VAL A 255 -3.57 -8.44 3.49
C VAL A 255 -2.50 -9.53 3.64
N THR A 256 -2.43 -10.19 4.79
CA THR A 256 -1.46 -11.27 5.04
C THR A 256 -1.67 -12.46 4.09
N GLY A 257 -2.91 -12.91 3.87
CA GLY A 257 -3.19 -14.01 2.96
C GLY A 257 -2.75 -13.70 1.52
N ILE A 258 -2.98 -12.46 1.05
CA ILE A 258 -2.51 -12.02 -0.27
C ILE A 258 -0.98 -11.88 -0.28
N GLU A 259 -0.37 -11.31 0.75
CA GLU A 259 1.09 -11.18 0.87
C GLU A 259 1.78 -12.54 0.83
N ASP A 260 1.31 -13.52 1.61
CA ASP A 260 1.88 -14.86 1.63
C ASP A 260 1.76 -15.54 0.26
N ALA A 261 0.61 -15.43 -0.42
CA ALA A 261 0.43 -15.98 -1.76
C ALA A 261 1.39 -15.34 -2.78
N VAL A 262 1.58 -14.03 -2.70
CA VAL A 262 2.47 -13.27 -3.59
C VAL A 262 3.93 -13.62 -3.34
N LEU A 263 4.36 -13.67 -2.07
CA LEU A 263 5.70 -14.06 -1.68
C LEU A 263 5.99 -15.50 -2.10
N HIS A 264 5.04 -16.42 -1.93
CA HIS A 264 5.16 -17.79 -2.41
C HIS A 264 5.32 -17.86 -3.94
N ARG A 265 4.58 -17.05 -4.71
CA ARG A 265 4.75 -16.91 -6.16
C ARG A 265 6.13 -16.34 -6.52
N ILE A 266 6.69 -15.43 -5.71
CA ILE A 266 8.06 -14.90 -5.87
C ILE A 266 9.10 -16.00 -5.61
N HIS A 267 9.01 -16.75 -4.51
CA HIS A 267 9.97 -17.82 -4.18
C HIS A 267 9.99 -18.93 -5.21
N ASN A 268 8.84 -19.26 -5.79
CA ASN A 268 8.71 -20.29 -6.82
C ASN A 268 8.89 -19.75 -8.25
N ARG A 269 9.20 -18.46 -8.40
CA ARG A 269 9.46 -17.84 -9.69
C ARG A 269 10.68 -18.48 -10.36
N GLY A 270 10.57 -18.77 -11.66
CA GLY A 270 11.63 -19.43 -12.43
C GLY A 270 11.82 -20.93 -12.15
N ARG A 271 11.16 -21.51 -11.13
CA ARG A 271 11.14 -22.95 -10.87
C ARG A 271 10.10 -23.72 -11.70
N ARG A 272 9.16 -23.00 -12.36
CA ARG A 272 8.14 -23.52 -13.29
C ARG A 272 8.60 -24.60 -14.29
N ARG A 273 9.87 -24.61 -14.74
CA ARG A 273 10.39 -25.65 -15.64
C ARG A 273 10.59 -27.03 -14.97
N ARG A 274 10.48 -27.14 -13.65
CA ARG A 274 10.62 -28.39 -12.87
C ARG A 274 9.31 -28.89 -12.23
N TRP A 275 8.21 -28.16 -12.37
CA TRP A 275 6.90 -28.44 -11.76
C TRP A 275 6.36 -29.84 -12.13
N LEU A 276 6.51 -30.26 -13.39
CA LEU A 276 6.10 -31.59 -13.85
C LEU A 276 7.05 -32.74 -13.45
N ALA A 277 8.25 -32.44 -12.94
CA ALA A 277 9.28 -33.45 -12.74
C ALA A 277 9.28 -34.07 -11.32
N ARG A 278 8.56 -33.48 -10.34
CA ARG A 278 8.63 -33.89 -8.93
C ARG A 278 7.33 -33.70 -8.13
N THR A 279 6.16 -33.93 -8.72
CA THR A 279 4.91 -34.02 -7.94
C THR A 279 4.93 -35.30 -7.11
N ARG A 280 4.74 -35.19 -5.80
CA ARG A 280 4.54 -36.32 -4.89
C ARG A 280 3.05 -36.45 -4.58
N ASP A 281 2.50 -37.64 -4.77
CA ASP A 281 1.17 -37.98 -4.29
C ASP A 281 1.27 -38.37 -2.81
N LEU A 282 0.52 -37.66 -1.96
CA LEU A 282 0.44 -37.90 -0.52
C LEU A 282 -0.77 -38.77 -0.14
N GLY A 283 -1.56 -39.21 -1.14
CA GLY A 283 -2.79 -39.98 -0.98
C GLY A 283 -4.04 -39.09 -1.06
N HIS A 284 -5.19 -39.71 -1.33
CA HIS A 284 -6.50 -39.04 -1.38
C HIS A 284 -6.56 -37.86 -2.36
N GLY A 285 -5.79 -37.93 -3.46
CA GLY A 285 -5.72 -36.86 -4.46
C GLY A 285 -4.99 -35.59 -3.96
N ILE A 286 -4.27 -35.67 -2.84
CA ILE A 286 -3.45 -34.57 -2.30
C ILE A 286 -2.07 -34.64 -2.95
N LEU A 287 -1.70 -33.58 -3.65
CA LEU A 287 -0.46 -33.51 -4.42
C LEU A 287 0.45 -32.43 -3.85
N LEU A 288 1.73 -32.77 -3.66
CA LEU A 288 2.77 -31.85 -3.24
C LEU A 288 3.72 -31.55 -4.42
N ALA A 289 3.84 -30.29 -4.79
CA ALA A 289 4.77 -29.82 -5.81
C ALA A 289 5.43 -28.52 -5.37
N GLU A 290 6.77 -28.51 -5.28
CA GLU A 290 7.56 -27.32 -4.94
C GLU A 290 7.00 -26.57 -3.71
N GLU A 291 6.90 -27.28 -2.57
CA GLU A 291 6.40 -26.74 -1.29
C GLU A 291 4.95 -26.20 -1.37
N THR A 292 4.19 -26.62 -2.38
CA THR A 292 2.80 -26.25 -2.58
C THR A 292 1.92 -27.49 -2.54
N LEU A 293 0.86 -27.45 -1.75
CA LEU A 293 -0.21 -28.45 -1.82
C LEU A 293 -1.27 -28.03 -2.83
N THR A 294 -1.67 -28.99 -3.65
CA THR A 294 -2.79 -28.87 -4.57
C THR A 294 -3.60 -30.16 -4.55
N LEU A 295 -4.77 -30.13 -5.19
CA LEU A 295 -5.67 -31.27 -5.27
C LEU A 295 -5.82 -31.72 -6.71
N ALA A 296 -5.73 -33.02 -6.94
CA ALA A 296 -6.10 -33.62 -8.22
C ALA A 296 -7.56 -33.31 -8.57
N ASP A 297 -7.90 -33.32 -9.86
CA ASP A 297 -9.27 -33.04 -10.32
C ASP A 297 -10.29 -34.03 -9.75
N ASP A 298 -9.87 -35.29 -9.52
CA ASP A 298 -10.67 -36.37 -8.96
C ASP A 298 -10.51 -36.55 -7.44
N ALA A 299 -9.83 -35.61 -6.75
CA ALA A 299 -9.71 -35.64 -5.30
C ALA A 299 -11.11 -35.68 -4.64
N PRO A 300 -11.35 -36.56 -3.65
CA PRO A 300 -12.63 -36.72 -2.98
C PRO A 300 -12.89 -35.57 -2.00
N VAL A 301 -13.05 -34.35 -2.51
CA VAL A 301 -13.28 -33.14 -1.71
C VAL A 301 -14.57 -33.16 -0.90
N SER A 302 -15.52 -34.03 -1.27
CA SER A 302 -16.75 -34.31 -0.52
C SER A 302 -16.55 -35.24 0.67
N ASP A 303 -15.35 -35.80 0.87
CA ASP A 303 -14.99 -36.54 2.08
C ASP A 303 -14.85 -35.55 3.25
N PRO A 304 -15.67 -35.67 4.32
CA PRO A 304 -15.63 -34.73 5.45
C PRO A 304 -14.29 -34.75 6.23
N VAL A 305 -13.44 -35.77 6.04
CA VAL A 305 -12.10 -35.86 6.66
C VAL A 305 -11.04 -35.10 5.84
N MET A 306 -11.34 -34.71 4.60
CA MET A 306 -10.40 -34.06 3.68
C MET A 306 -9.71 -32.80 4.25
N PRO A 307 -10.41 -31.87 4.96
CA PRO A 307 -9.76 -30.70 5.56
C PRO A 307 -8.61 -31.07 6.51
N LEU A 308 -8.81 -32.11 7.33
CA LEU A 308 -7.82 -32.56 8.30
C LEU A 308 -6.63 -33.26 7.63
N ARG A 309 -6.87 -34.07 6.59
CA ARG A 309 -5.78 -34.68 5.80
C ARG A 309 -4.91 -33.61 5.16
N VAL A 310 -5.53 -32.63 4.50
CA VAL A 310 -4.81 -31.50 3.90
C VAL A 310 -4.03 -30.72 4.95
N ALA A 311 -4.63 -30.44 6.10
CA ALA A 311 -3.97 -29.70 7.18
C ALA A 311 -2.73 -30.44 7.72
N VAL A 312 -2.85 -31.73 8.03
CA VAL A 312 -1.74 -32.54 8.53
C VAL A 312 -0.60 -32.62 7.51
N HIS A 313 -0.92 -32.84 6.22
CA HIS A 313 0.09 -32.84 5.17
C HIS A 313 0.75 -31.47 4.99
N ALA A 314 -0.01 -30.38 5.09
CA ALA A 314 0.50 -29.03 4.96
C ALA A 314 1.49 -28.69 6.06
N ALA A 315 1.13 -28.98 7.31
CA ALA A 315 1.99 -28.73 8.45
C ALA A 315 3.23 -29.63 8.44
N ARG A 316 3.10 -30.92 8.10
CA ARG A 316 4.24 -31.87 8.06
C ARG A 316 5.28 -31.54 6.98
N GLU A 317 4.84 -31.08 5.82
CA GLU A 317 5.72 -30.81 4.68
C GLU A 317 6.10 -29.32 4.56
N ASP A 318 5.70 -28.49 5.54
CA ASP A 318 5.78 -27.02 5.50
C ASP A 318 5.29 -26.45 4.15
N ALA A 319 4.15 -26.97 3.70
CA ALA A 319 3.63 -26.66 2.38
C ALA A 319 2.63 -25.50 2.42
N PHE A 320 2.70 -24.64 1.41
CA PHE A 320 1.72 -23.59 1.20
C PHE A 320 0.44 -24.18 0.59
N ILE A 321 -0.72 -23.78 1.14
CA ILE A 321 -2.02 -24.11 0.57
C ILE A 321 -2.59 -22.81 -0.01
N PHE A 322 -2.81 -22.79 -1.32
CA PHE A 322 -3.49 -21.65 -1.94
C PHE A 322 -4.96 -21.60 -1.53
N ARG A 323 -5.52 -20.39 -1.51
CA ARG A 323 -6.92 -20.16 -1.15
C ARG A 323 -7.90 -20.92 -2.04
N ASP A 324 -7.62 -21.08 -3.33
CA ASP A 324 -8.47 -21.84 -4.26
C ASP A 324 -8.66 -23.31 -3.87
N VAL A 325 -7.61 -23.95 -3.34
CA VAL A 325 -7.67 -25.31 -2.78
C VAL A 325 -8.59 -25.35 -1.56
N LEU A 326 -8.46 -24.36 -0.67
CA LEU A 326 -9.29 -24.26 0.54
C LEU A 326 -10.75 -23.96 0.20
N ASP A 327 -11.00 -23.05 -0.74
CA ASP A 327 -12.34 -22.70 -1.23
C ASP A 327 -13.00 -23.92 -1.90
N ARG A 328 -12.24 -24.71 -2.67
CA ARG A 328 -12.72 -25.96 -3.27
C ARG A 328 -13.18 -26.96 -2.22
N ILE A 329 -12.45 -27.11 -1.11
CA ILE A 329 -12.86 -27.98 0.01
C ILE A 329 -14.08 -27.38 0.72
N ALA A 330 -14.08 -26.06 0.96
CA ALA A 330 -15.16 -25.37 1.65
C ALA A 330 -16.48 -25.34 0.85
N ALA A 331 -16.44 -25.52 -0.47
CA ALA A 331 -17.62 -25.53 -1.34
C ALA A 331 -18.49 -26.80 -1.22
N GLU A 332 -17.92 -27.94 -0.83
CA GLU A 332 -18.64 -29.23 -0.78
C GLU A 332 -19.56 -29.38 0.44
N ASP A 333 -19.38 -28.52 1.45
CA ASP A 333 -20.17 -28.49 2.69
C ASP A 333 -20.41 -29.89 3.32
N ALA A 334 -19.32 -30.64 3.53
CA ALA A 334 -19.36 -31.99 4.10
C ALA A 334 -19.02 -31.98 5.60
N PRO A 335 -20.01 -31.97 6.52
CA PRO A 335 -19.74 -32.02 7.96
C PRO A 335 -19.26 -33.42 8.39
N LEU A 336 -18.38 -33.46 9.39
CA LEU A 336 -18.01 -34.73 10.04
C LEU A 336 -19.24 -35.36 10.71
N PRO A 337 -19.38 -36.69 10.68
CA PRO A 337 -20.42 -37.38 11.43
C PRO A 337 -20.21 -37.21 12.95
N ASN A 338 -21.28 -37.42 13.73
CA ASN A 338 -21.22 -37.46 15.18
C ASN A 338 -21.57 -38.89 15.67
N PRO A 339 -20.63 -39.62 16.32
CA PRO A 339 -19.27 -39.20 16.66
C PRO A 339 -18.36 -39.12 15.42
N TRP A 340 -17.26 -38.39 15.54
CA TRP A 340 -16.21 -38.32 14.52
C TRP A 340 -15.67 -39.73 14.20
N PRO A 341 -15.29 -40.00 12.94
CA PRO A 341 -14.53 -41.19 12.62
C PRO A 341 -13.19 -41.18 13.37
N ASP A 342 -12.68 -42.37 13.73
CA ASP A 342 -11.40 -42.50 14.45
C ASP A 342 -10.27 -41.78 13.71
N GLU A 343 -10.22 -41.90 12.38
CA GLU A 343 -9.25 -41.20 11.53
C GLU A 343 -9.30 -39.68 11.70
N ALA A 344 -10.49 -39.08 11.78
CA ALA A 344 -10.61 -37.63 11.93
C ALA A 344 -10.09 -37.17 13.31
N ARG A 345 -10.42 -37.93 14.37
CA ARG A 345 -9.88 -37.65 15.72
C ARG A 345 -8.36 -37.79 15.75
N GLU A 346 -7.82 -38.85 15.16
CA GLU A 346 -6.38 -39.10 15.08
C GLU A 346 -5.66 -38.01 14.29
N LEU A 347 -6.17 -37.62 13.12
CA LEU A 347 -5.59 -36.55 12.31
C LEU A 347 -5.64 -35.19 13.02
N PHE A 348 -6.71 -34.90 13.76
CA PHE A 348 -6.80 -33.66 14.52
C PHE A 348 -5.76 -33.62 15.64
N VAL A 349 -5.55 -34.73 16.36
CA VAL A 349 -4.49 -34.84 17.37
C VAL A 349 -3.11 -34.75 16.71
N ASP A 350 -2.90 -35.45 15.59
CA ASP A 350 -1.65 -35.40 14.82
C ASP A 350 -1.32 -33.97 14.39
N LEU A 351 -2.32 -33.19 13.95
CA LEU A 351 -2.14 -31.79 13.60
C LEU A 351 -1.67 -30.97 14.80
N LEU A 352 -2.34 -31.10 15.96
CA LEU A 352 -1.95 -30.39 17.18
C LEU A 352 -0.54 -30.75 17.66
N LEU A 353 -0.14 -32.01 17.49
CA LEU A 353 1.20 -32.49 17.85
C LEU A 353 2.32 -31.88 16.99
N LEU A 354 2.01 -31.28 15.84
CA LEU A 354 3.00 -30.56 15.02
C LEU A 354 3.39 -29.20 15.60
N GLY A 355 2.83 -28.80 16.75
CA GLY A 355 3.32 -27.65 17.50
C GLY A 355 3.09 -26.33 16.76
N HIS A 356 4.12 -25.51 16.60
CA HIS A 356 3.98 -24.22 15.94
C HIS A 356 3.71 -24.34 14.42
N ASP A 357 4.11 -25.46 13.79
CA ASP A 357 3.92 -25.68 12.36
C ASP A 357 2.44 -25.79 11.99
N MET A 358 1.57 -26.15 12.95
CA MET A 358 0.12 -26.21 12.71
C MET A 358 -0.55 -24.84 12.68
N ILE A 359 0.04 -23.81 13.30
CA ILE A 359 -0.63 -22.52 13.51
C ILE A 359 -1.02 -21.88 12.18
N ARG A 360 -0.04 -21.71 11.27
CA ARG A 360 -0.25 -21.14 9.94
C ARG A 360 -1.30 -21.91 9.13
N VAL A 361 -1.34 -23.23 9.30
CA VAL A 361 -2.27 -24.11 8.59
C VAL A 361 -3.69 -23.95 9.13
N VAL A 362 -3.86 -23.99 10.46
CA VAL A 362 -5.17 -23.79 11.10
C VAL A 362 -5.71 -22.41 10.78
N GLU A 363 -4.87 -21.38 10.76
CA GLU A 363 -5.26 -20.02 10.35
C GLU A 363 -5.70 -19.95 8.90
N ALA A 364 -4.98 -20.62 7.98
CA ALA A 364 -5.39 -20.70 6.58
C ALA A 364 -6.77 -21.37 6.44
N LEU A 365 -7.02 -22.47 7.18
CA LEU A 365 -8.32 -23.13 7.23
C LEU A 365 -9.41 -22.23 7.84
N ASP A 366 -9.08 -21.44 8.87
CA ASP A 366 -10.03 -20.50 9.50
C ASP A 366 -10.46 -19.38 8.54
N GLN A 367 -9.59 -18.98 7.60
CA GLN A 367 -9.93 -17.95 6.60
C GLN A 367 -11.04 -18.35 5.61
N VAL A 368 -11.41 -19.63 5.56
CA VAL A 368 -12.55 -20.16 4.78
C VAL A 368 -13.55 -20.90 5.68
N ASP A 369 -13.52 -20.59 6.99
CA ASP A 369 -14.38 -21.12 8.04
C ASP A 369 -14.33 -22.64 8.26
N LEU A 370 -13.34 -23.35 7.71
CA LEU A 370 -13.22 -24.81 7.88
C LEU A 370 -13.00 -25.20 9.36
N VAL A 371 -12.27 -24.40 10.14
CA VAL A 371 -12.08 -24.65 11.59
C VAL A 371 -13.39 -24.57 12.35
N THR A 372 -14.21 -23.55 12.06
CA THR A 372 -15.54 -23.38 12.68
C THR A 372 -16.48 -24.53 12.32
N ARG A 373 -16.37 -25.10 11.11
CA ARG A 373 -17.16 -26.28 10.74
C ARG A 373 -16.77 -27.54 11.51
N LEU A 374 -15.48 -27.71 11.79
CA LEU A 374 -14.98 -28.81 12.62
C LEU A 374 -15.40 -28.60 14.09
N ILE A 375 -15.17 -27.39 14.61
CA ILE A 375 -15.41 -27.04 16.01
C ILE A 375 -16.28 -25.78 16.04
N PRO A 376 -17.62 -25.91 16.06
CA PRO A 376 -18.53 -24.77 16.11
C PRO A 376 -18.26 -23.82 17.29
N GLU A 377 -17.73 -24.36 18.39
CA GLU A 377 -17.37 -23.61 19.59
C GLU A 377 -16.18 -22.66 19.40
N TRP A 378 -15.49 -22.77 18.27
CA TRP A 378 -14.42 -21.87 17.88
C TRP A 378 -14.93 -20.47 17.51
N ALA A 379 -16.10 -20.38 16.85
CA ALA A 379 -16.57 -19.13 16.26
C ALA A 379 -16.60 -17.93 17.21
N PRO A 380 -17.08 -18.05 18.47
CA PRO A 380 -17.10 -16.91 19.40
C PRO A 380 -15.73 -16.47 19.92
N ASN A 381 -14.69 -17.29 19.71
CA ASN A 381 -13.32 -17.02 20.12
C ASN A 381 -12.48 -16.37 19.01
N ARG A 382 -12.96 -16.40 17.76
CA ARG A 382 -12.32 -15.77 16.59
C ARG A 382 -12.16 -14.26 16.78
N HIS A 383 -10.94 -13.76 16.60
CA HIS A 383 -10.56 -12.34 16.69
C HIS A 383 -10.94 -11.67 18.01
N ARG A 384 -11.28 -12.45 19.04
CA ARG A 384 -11.77 -11.91 20.30
C ARG A 384 -10.62 -11.30 21.06
N PRO A 385 -10.62 -9.97 21.30
CA PRO A 385 -9.58 -9.34 22.09
C PRO A 385 -9.66 -9.79 23.55
N GLN A 386 -8.52 -10.00 24.18
CA GLN A 386 -8.42 -10.28 25.61
C GLN A 386 -8.04 -9.00 26.34
N ARG A 387 -9.00 -8.23 26.86
CA ARG A 387 -8.74 -6.92 27.51
C ARG A 387 -8.03 -7.04 28.88
N ASN A 388 -6.80 -7.57 28.91
CA ASN A 388 -5.90 -7.48 30.06
C ASN A 388 -4.44 -7.30 29.60
N ALA A 389 -3.59 -6.75 30.47
CA ALA A 389 -2.20 -6.41 30.14
C ALA A 389 -1.24 -7.62 30.03
N TYR A 390 -1.72 -8.84 30.28
CA TYR A 390 -0.90 -10.06 30.28
C TYR A 390 -1.05 -10.87 29.00
N HIS A 391 -2.12 -10.67 28.23
CA HIS A 391 -2.31 -11.34 26.96
C HIS A 391 -1.66 -10.52 25.85
N ARG A 392 -0.92 -11.22 24.98
CA ARG A 392 -0.42 -10.65 23.73
C ARG A 392 -1.40 -10.89 22.59
N PHE A 393 -2.08 -12.03 22.63
CA PHE A 393 -2.86 -12.57 21.53
C PHE A 393 -4.37 -12.49 21.75
N THR A 394 -5.13 -12.42 20.66
CA THR A 394 -6.57 -12.76 20.63
C THR A 394 -6.81 -14.18 21.16
N VAL A 395 -8.04 -14.48 21.58
CA VAL A 395 -8.36 -15.76 22.22
C VAL A 395 -8.02 -16.94 21.31
N ASP A 396 -8.50 -16.92 20.06
CA ASP A 396 -8.19 -17.94 19.03
C ASP A 396 -6.68 -18.23 18.91
N ARG A 397 -5.85 -17.22 18.64
CA ARG A 397 -4.40 -17.43 18.51
C ARG A 397 -3.77 -17.92 19.81
N HIS A 398 -4.22 -17.40 20.96
CA HIS A 398 -3.76 -17.88 22.27
C HIS A 398 -4.05 -19.37 22.49
N LEU A 399 -5.21 -19.87 22.06
CA LEU A 399 -5.54 -21.30 22.14
C LEU A 399 -4.61 -22.15 21.25
N LEU A 400 -4.27 -21.68 20.05
CA LEU A 400 -3.31 -22.36 19.17
C LEU A 400 -1.89 -22.38 19.75
N GLU A 401 -1.42 -21.24 20.26
CA GLU A 401 -0.10 -21.12 20.92
C GLU A 401 -0.02 -22.02 22.16
N ALA A 402 -1.10 -22.08 22.96
CA ALA A 402 -1.16 -22.96 24.12
C ALA A 402 -1.11 -24.44 23.74
N ALA A 403 -1.80 -24.85 22.68
CA ALA A 403 -1.71 -26.21 22.15
C ALA A 403 -0.32 -26.52 21.57
N ALA A 404 0.30 -25.55 20.89
CA ALA A 404 1.64 -25.69 20.34
C ALA A 404 2.71 -25.87 21.41
N GLU A 405 2.63 -25.11 22.51
CA GLU A 405 3.51 -25.29 23.67
C GLU A 405 3.21 -26.58 24.44
N ALA A 406 1.94 -27.00 24.52
CA ALA A 406 1.55 -28.29 25.08
C ALA A 406 2.17 -29.48 24.30
N ALA A 407 2.25 -29.38 22.97
CA ALA A 407 2.89 -30.39 22.12
C ALA A 407 4.38 -30.61 22.47
N ARG A 408 5.07 -29.60 23.00
CA ARG A 408 6.49 -29.72 23.43
C ARG A 408 6.66 -30.50 24.73
N LEU A 409 5.56 -30.75 25.46
CA LEU A 409 5.55 -31.37 26.78
C LEU A 409 4.97 -32.80 26.77
N VAL A 410 4.65 -33.34 25.59
CA VAL A 410 3.98 -34.64 25.43
C VAL A 410 4.76 -35.81 26.03
N ASP A 411 6.09 -35.75 26.02
CA ASP A 411 6.97 -36.77 26.61
C ASP A 411 6.85 -36.86 28.15
N ARG A 412 6.10 -35.94 28.78
CA ARG A 412 5.91 -35.87 30.24
C ARG A 412 4.60 -36.47 30.72
N VAL A 413 3.75 -36.97 29.82
CA VAL A 413 2.41 -37.46 30.13
C VAL A 413 2.13 -38.80 29.44
N GLU A 414 1.23 -39.61 30.03
CA GLU A 414 0.79 -40.87 29.42
C GLU A 414 -0.24 -40.66 28.29
N ARG A 415 -0.90 -39.50 28.27
CA ARG A 415 -1.93 -39.12 27.29
C ARG A 415 -1.59 -37.82 26.56
N PRO A 416 -0.63 -37.86 25.60
CA PRO A 416 -0.28 -36.72 24.76
C PRO A 416 -1.47 -36.06 24.07
N ASP A 417 -2.41 -36.88 23.59
CA ASP A 417 -3.65 -36.48 22.93
C ASP A 417 -4.50 -35.56 23.82
N LEU A 418 -4.70 -35.93 25.09
CA LEU A 418 -5.47 -35.13 26.03
C LEU A 418 -4.72 -33.86 26.46
N LEU A 419 -3.38 -33.88 26.47
CA LEU A 419 -2.58 -32.69 26.79
C LEU A 419 -2.74 -31.62 25.72
N VAL A 420 -2.63 -31.97 24.43
CA VAL A 420 -2.77 -30.98 23.35
C VAL A 420 -4.21 -30.50 23.18
N LEU A 421 -5.20 -31.39 23.36
CA LEU A 421 -6.62 -30.99 23.39
C LEU A 421 -6.94 -30.10 24.59
N GLY A 422 -6.38 -30.43 25.76
CA GLY A 422 -6.48 -29.60 26.95
C GLY A 422 -5.87 -28.22 26.71
N GLY A 423 -4.71 -28.15 26.07
CA GLY A 423 -4.07 -26.88 25.66
C GLY A 423 -4.96 -26.05 24.73
N LEU A 424 -5.52 -26.67 23.70
CA LEU A 424 -6.40 -26.00 22.74
C LEU A 424 -7.71 -25.51 23.38
N PHE A 425 -8.30 -26.29 24.29
CA PHE A 425 -9.62 -25.99 24.84
C PHE A 425 -9.62 -25.37 26.24
N HIS A 426 -8.45 -25.12 26.85
CA HIS A 426 -8.36 -24.65 28.24
C HIS A 426 -9.19 -23.39 28.52
N ASP A 427 -9.32 -22.52 27.52
CA ASP A 427 -9.99 -21.22 27.63
C ASP A 427 -11.12 -21.03 26.57
N ILE A 428 -11.62 -22.11 25.97
CA ILE A 428 -12.64 -22.05 24.89
C ILE A 428 -13.94 -21.35 25.34
N GLY A 429 -14.22 -21.34 26.64
CA GLY A 429 -15.38 -20.67 27.24
C GLY A 429 -15.31 -19.14 27.22
N LYS A 430 -14.16 -18.51 26.95
CA LYS A 430 -14.01 -17.03 26.94
C LYS A 430 -14.90 -16.34 25.91
N GLY A 431 -15.21 -17.00 24.80
CA GLY A 431 -16.12 -16.52 23.76
C GLY A 431 -17.60 -16.50 24.16
N TYR A 432 -17.96 -17.11 25.30
CA TYR A 432 -19.33 -17.35 25.70
C TYR A 432 -19.74 -16.54 26.94
N PRO A 433 -21.04 -16.25 27.11
CA PRO A 433 -21.53 -15.56 28.30
C PRO A 433 -21.47 -16.46 29.54
N GLY A 434 -20.97 -15.93 30.66
CA GLY A 434 -20.91 -16.63 31.94
C GLY A 434 -19.48 -16.72 32.50
N ASP A 435 -19.30 -17.57 33.51
CA ASP A 435 -17.95 -17.92 33.98
C ASP A 435 -17.29 -18.83 32.94
N HIS A 436 -16.19 -18.35 32.34
CA HIS A 436 -15.52 -19.03 31.24
C HIS A 436 -15.00 -20.42 31.60
N SER A 437 -14.67 -20.67 32.89
CA SER A 437 -14.23 -22.00 33.33
C SER A 437 -15.40 -22.97 33.42
N GLU A 438 -16.51 -22.57 34.05
CA GLU A 438 -17.72 -23.40 34.14
C GLU A 438 -18.32 -23.69 32.75
N VAL A 439 -18.39 -22.66 31.89
CA VAL A 439 -18.86 -22.80 30.52
C VAL A 439 -17.90 -23.70 29.72
N GLY A 440 -16.59 -23.50 29.86
CA GLY A 440 -15.57 -24.32 29.21
C GLY A 440 -15.73 -25.81 29.51
N VAL A 441 -15.99 -26.19 30.77
CA VAL A 441 -16.25 -27.59 31.16
C VAL A 441 -17.44 -28.17 30.39
N GLY A 442 -18.54 -27.42 30.30
CA GLY A 442 -19.72 -27.84 29.54
C GLY A 442 -19.45 -28.02 28.04
N LEU A 443 -18.75 -27.05 27.43
CA LEU A 443 -18.37 -27.10 26.01
C LEU A 443 -17.44 -28.29 25.72
N VAL A 444 -16.43 -28.51 26.56
CA VAL A 444 -15.49 -29.62 26.38
C VAL A 444 -16.18 -30.98 26.46
N HIS A 445 -17.20 -31.15 27.32
CA HIS A 445 -18.00 -32.37 27.31
C HIS A 445 -18.69 -32.59 25.95
N THR A 446 -19.35 -31.56 25.40
CA THR A 446 -20.00 -31.65 24.08
C THR A 446 -19.00 -31.91 22.96
N ILE A 447 -17.85 -31.24 22.99
CA ILE A 447 -16.77 -31.43 22.01
C ILE A 447 -16.20 -32.84 22.09
N ALA A 448 -15.89 -33.33 23.30
CA ALA A 448 -15.30 -34.64 23.52
C ALA A 448 -16.23 -35.77 23.05
N GLU A 449 -17.53 -35.68 23.38
CA GLU A 449 -18.55 -36.61 22.91
C GLU A 449 -18.65 -36.61 21.37
N ARG A 450 -18.66 -35.42 20.76
CA ARG A 450 -18.68 -35.27 19.29
C ARG A 450 -17.42 -35.84 18.63
N MET A 451 -16.27 -35.71 19.26
CA MET A 451 -14.99 -36.31 18.81
C MET A 451 -14.92 -37.82 19.07
N GLY A 452 -15.90 -38.41 19.76
CA GLY A 452 -15.95 -39.84 20.06
C GLY A 452 -15.07 -40.28 21.23
N TYR A 453 -14.71 -39.37 22.16
CA TYR A 453 -14.08 -39.76 23.41
C TYR A 453 -15.09 -40.45 24.34
N PRO A 454 -14.66 -41.46 25.11
CA PRO A 454 -15.52 -42.08 26.12
C PRO A 454 -15.80 -41.08 27.27
N PRO A 455 -16.97 -41.18 27.92
CA PRO A 455 -17.36 -40.32 29.03
C PRO A 455 -16.53 -40.53 30.31
#